data_AF-A0A7D6HTX7-F1
#
_entry.id   AF-A0A7D6HTX7-F1
#
_cell.length_a   1.000
_cell.length_b   1.000
_cell.length_c   1.000
_cell.angle_alpha   90.00
_cell.angle_beta   90.00
_cell.angle_gamma   90.00
#
_symmetry.space_group_name_H-M   'P 1'
#
loop_
_entity.id
_entity.type
_entity.pdbx_description
1 polymer ?
#
loop_
_entity_poly.entity_id
_entity_poly.type
_entity_poly.pdbx_seq_one_letter_code
_entity_poly.pdbx_strand_id
1 'polypeptide(L)'
;MTSSDPSDITATAEWGALRKHHDQIGETHLRQLFADDPKRGRDLTLTVGDLYIDYSKHRITRETIELLINLARAARLEQRRDAMFAGEHINTSEDRAVLHTALRLPRNARLEVDGQNVVKDVHDVLDAMGDFTDRLRNGEWTGATGQRIRTVVNIGIGGSDLGPVMVYQALRHYADAGISARFVSNVDPADLVAALTDLDPATTLFIVASKTFSTLETLTNATAARRWLTDSLGDGAVAKHFVAVSTNKRLVDEFGINTDNMFGFWDWVGGRYSVDSAIGLSVMAVIGREAFADFLSGFHIVDEHFRTAPLESNAPALLGLIGLWYSNFFDAQSRAVLPYSNDLARFAAYLQQLTMESNGKSTRADGSPVTTDTGEIYWGEPGTNGQHAFYQLLHQGTRLVPADFIGFSQPLDDLPTAEGDGSMHDLLMSNFFAQTQVLAFGKTAKEIAAEGTPKDVVPHKVMPGNRPSTSILANRLTPSALGQLIALYEHQVFTEGVVWGIDSFDQWGVELGKTQAKALLPVITSDASPAKQTDSSTDALVRRYRAERGRVE
;
A
#
# COMPACT_ATOMS: atom_id res chain seq x y z
N MET A 1 -17.94 -30.10 6.08
CA MET A 1 -18.68 -29.95 7.36
C MET A 1 -18.48 -28.52 7.79
N THR A 2 -19.55 -27.73 7.79
CA THR A 2 -19.55 -26.28 8.01
C THR A 2 -19.08 -25.96 9.42
N SER A 3 -17.81 -25.58 9.54
CA SER A 3 -17.31 -24.82 10.69
C SER A 3 -18.18 -23.57 10.77
N SER A 4 -19.01 -23.45 11.81
CA SER A 4 -19.82 -22.26 12.06
C SER A 4 -18.91 -21.03 12.01
N ASP A 5 -19.11 -20.16 11.02
CA ASP A 5 -18.47 -18.85 10.98
C ASP A 5 -18.67 -18.16 12.34
N PRO A 6 -17.67 -17.42 12.84
CA PRO A 6 -17.80 -16.75 14.11
C PRO A 6 -19.05 -15.88 14.10
N SER A 7 -19.84 -15.99 15.17
CA SER A 7 -20.93 -15.06 15.46
C SER A 7 -20.41 -13.62 15.36
N ASP A 8 -21.28 -12.68 15.01
CA ASP A 8 -20.99 -11.24 14.99
C ASP A 8 -20.07 -10.84 16.16
N ILE A 9 -18.86 -10.34 15.82
CA ILE A 9 -17.80 -10.05 16.78
C ILE A 9 -18.26 -9.06 17.84
N THR A 10 -19.19 -8.16 17.49
CA THR A 10 -19.70 -7.11 18.39
C THR A 10 -20.60 -7.64 19.50
N ALA A 11 -21.10 -8.88 19.35
CA ALA A 11 -21.93 -9.57 20.34
C ALA A 11 -21.12 -10.46 21.29
N THR A 12 -19.80 -10.58 21.09
CA THR A 12 -18.92 -11.40 21.93
C THR A 12 -18.67 -10.78 23.30
N ALA A 13 -18.29 -11.60 24.28
CA ALA A 13 -17.96 -11.12 25.62
C ALA A 13 -16.67 -10.27 25.60
N GLU A 14 -15.73 -10.60 24.72
CA GLU A 14 -14.46 -9.91 24.51
C GLU A 14 -14.67 -8.49 23.98
N TRP A 15 -15.59 -8.31 23.02
CA TRP A 15 -15.97 -6.98 22.54
C TRP A 15 -16.66 -6.15 23.65
N GLY A 16 -17.57 -6.79 24.39
CA GLY A 16 -18.21 -6.15 25.55
C GLY A 16 -17.22 -5.73 26.63
N ALA A 17 -16.17 -6.53 26.87
CA ALA A 17 -15.11 -6.21 27.81
C ALA A 17 -14.28 -5.01 27.35
N LEU A 18 -13.92 -4.93 26.07
CA LEU A 18 -13.22 -3.76 25.50
C LEU A 18 -14.06 -2.49 25.58
N ARG A 19 -15.37 -2.57 25.32
CA ARG A 19 -16.28 -1.41 25.48
C ARG A 19 -16.30 -0.91 26.93
N LYS A 20 -16.47 -1.81 27.89
CA LYS A 20 -16.43 -1.47 29.32
C LYS A 20 -15.06 -0.90 29.73
N HIS A 21 -13.98 -1.43 29.18
CA HIS A 21 -12.63 -0.94 29.43
C HIS A 21 -12.42 0.45 28.84
N HIS A 22 -12.94 0.72 27.64
CA HIS A 22 -12.97 2.04 27.04
C HIS A 22 -13.71 3.04 27.93
N ASP A 23 -14.87 2.68 28.48
CA ASP A 23 -15.61 3.54 29.42
C ASP A 23 -14.79 3.93 30.66
N GLN A 24 -13.80 3.11 31.04
CA GLN A 24 -12.92 3.36 32.18
C GLN A 24 -11.70 4.22 31.82
N ILE A 25 -11.07 3.96 30.66
CA ILE A 25 -9.77 4.55 30.32
C ILE A 25 -9.80 5.56 29.17
N GLY A 26 -10.90 5.70 28.42
CA GLY A 26 -10.99 6.49 27.18
C GLY A 26 -10.59 7.97 27.35
N GLU A 27 -10.91 8.54 28.50
CA GLU A 27 -10.58 9.92 28.88
C GLU A 27 -9.18 10.06 29.52
N THR A 28 -8.46 8.95 29.74
CA THR A 28 -7.14 8.99 30.36
C THR A 28 -6.12 9.59 29.39
N HIS A 29 -5.36 10.56 29.87
CA HIS A 29 -4.35 11.24 29.06
C HIS A 29 -3.04 10.44 29.00
N LEU A 30 -2.36 10.41 27.85
CA LEU A 30 -1.06 9.75 27.66
C LEU A 30 -0.01 10.15 28.73
N ARG A 31 0.07 11.43 29.13
CA ARG A 31 0.84 11.87 30.31
C ARG A 31 0.62 10.99 31.56
N GLN A 32 -0.63 10.66 31.90
CA GLN A 32 -0.97 9.82 33.03
C GLN A 32 -0.54 8.36 32.78
N LEU A 33 -0.85 7.83 31.58
CA LEU A 33 -0.46 6.47 31.19
C LEU A 33 1.06 6.22 31.23
N PHE A 34 1.87 7.24 30.95
CA PHE A 34 3.34 7.18 31.08
C PHE A 34 3.82 7.37 32.53
N ALA A 35 3.08 8.14 33.35
CA ALA A 35 3.38 8.26 34.77
C ALA A 35 3.09 6.95 35.53
N ASP A 36 2.01 6.26 35.17
CA ASP A 36 1.57 5.02 35.83
C ASP A 36 2.34 3.78 35.36
N ASP A 37 2.85 3.76 34.13
CA ASP A 37 3.76 2.73 33.62
C ASP A 37 5.07 3.35 33.09
N PRO A 38 6.03 3.70 33.98
CA PRO A 38 7.29 4.34 33.59
C PRO A 38 8.16 3.49 32.65
N LYS A 39 7.93 2.18 32.58
CA LYS A 39 8.71 1.25 31.73
C LYS A 39 8.06 1.02 30.37
N ARG A 40 6.84 1.53 30.12
CA ARG A 40 6.11 1.29 28.86
C ARG A 40 6.89 1.66 27.61
N GLY A 41 7.71 2.72 27.65
CA GLY A 41 8.53 3.13 26.49
C GLY A 41 9.61 2.11 26.10
N ARG A 42 9.99 1.21 27.00
CA ARG A 42 10.91 0.10 26.73
C ARG A 42 10.15 -1.20 26.43
N ASP A 43 9.07 -1.44 27.16
CA ASP A 43 8.40 -2.73 27.14
C ASP A 43 7.30 -2.83 26.08
N LEU A 44 6.65 -1.71 25.71
CA LEU A 44 5.65 -1.64 24.63
C LEU A 44 6.35 -1.37 23.31
N THR A 45 7.29 -2.26 22.99
CA THR A 45 8.08 -2.21 21.76
C THR A 45 8.20 -3.61 21.19
N LEU A 46 8.32 -3.71 19.87
CA LEU A 46 8.53 -4.97 19.16
C LEU A 46 9.74 -4.83 18.25
N THR A 47 10.41 -5.95 17.99
CA THR A 47 11.44 -6.04 16.98
C THR A 47 11.10 -7.18 16.03
N VAL A 48 11.03 -6.87 14.74
CA VAL A 48 10.89 -7.85 13.66
C VAL A 48 11.85 -7.48 12.55
N GLY A 49 12.77 -8.40 12.21
CA GLY A 49 13.86 -8.09 11.28
C GLY A 49 14.65 -6.85 11.71
N ASP A 50 14.72 -5.86 10.82
CA ASP A 50 15.40 -4.58 11.01
C ASP A 50 14.48 -3.49 11.57
N LEU A 51 13.22 -3.80 11.86
CA LEU A 51 12.21 -2.86 12.33
C LEU A 51 12.14 -2.85 13.86
N TYR A 52 12.45 -1.71 14.47
CA TYR A 52 12.09 -1.41 15.85
C TYR A 52 10.77 -0.64 15.88
N ILE A 53 9.77 -1.17 16.57
CA ILE A 53 8.40 -0.66 16.58
C ILE A 53 8.04 -0.24 18.00
N ASP A 54 7.97 1.07 18.26
CA ASP A 54 7.47 1.64 19.51
C ASP A 54 5.97 1.95 19.38
N TYR A 55 5.15 1.18 20.09
CA TYR A 55 3.70 1.39 20.19
C TYR A 55 3.29 1.91 21.58
N SER A 56 4.24 2.46 22.35
CA SER A 56 4.01 2.91 23.72
C SER A 56 3.17 4.19 23.81
N LYS A 57 3.21 5.04 22.77
CA LYS A 57 2.47 6.32 22.66
C LYS A 57 1.02 6.13 22.20
N HIS A 58 0.42 5.01 22.57
CA HIS A 58 -0.99 4.71 22.37
C HIS A 58 -1.78 4.79 23.69
N ARG A 59 -3.06 5.16 23.61
CA ARG A 59 -4.02 5.22 24.74
C ARG A 59 -4.43 3.80 25.17
N ILE A 60 -3.45 3.04 25.64
CA ILE A 60 -3.55 1.64 26.03
C ILE A 60 -2.82 1.39 27.35
N THR A 61 -3.34 0.46 28.14
CA THR A 61 -2.72 -0.17 29.30
C THR A 61 -2.31 -1.62 28.95
N ARG A 62 -1.58 -2.30 29.84
CA ARG A 62 -1.30 -3.75 29.69
C ARG A 62 -2.58 -4.59 29.59
N GLU A 63 -3.57 -4.28 30.42
CA GLU A 63 -4.91 -4.87 30.35
C GLU A 63 -5.58 -4.62 29.00
N THR A 64 -5.42 -3.44 28.40
CA THR A 64 -5.98 -3.16 27.07
C THR A 64 -5.41 -4.11 26.02
N ILE A 65 -4.09 -4.36 26.07
CA ILE A 65 -3.41 -5.29 25.16
C ILE A 65 -3.93 -6.71 25.35
N GLU A 66 -4.07 -7.17 26.59
CA GLU A 66 -4.63 -8.50 26.89
C GLU A 66 -6.07 -8.64 26.36
N LEU A 67 -6.92 -7.63 26.56
CA LEU A 67 -8.29 -7.62 26.06
C LEU A 67 -8.36 -7.64 24.53
N LEU A 68 -7.49 -6.89 23.85
CA LEU A 68 -7.39 -6.90 22.39
C LEU A 68 -6.93 -8.27 21.86
N ILE A 69 -5.96 -8.89 22.51
CA ILE A 69 -5.50 -10.25 22.14
C ILE A 69 -6.62 -11.27 22.36
N ASN A 70 -7.40 -11.14 23.43
CA ASN A 70 -8.56 -12.00 23.67
C ASN A 70 -9.61 -11.84 22.57
N LEU A 71 -9.87 -10.62 22.09
CA LEU A 71 -10.73 -10.38 20.93
C LEU A 71 -10.20 -11.08 19.67
N ALA A 72 -8.89 -10.98 19.41
CA ALA A 72 -8.24 -11.66 18.28
C ALA A 72 -8.39 -13.19 18.33
N ARG A 73 -8.26 -13.77 19.54
CA ARG A 73 -8.48 -15.20 19.78
C ARG A 73 -9.95 -15.59 19.57
N ALA A 74 -10.90 -14.77 20.02
CA ALA A 74 -12.33 -14.98 19.79
C ALA A 74 -12.69 -14.93 18.30
N ALA A 75 -12.05 -14.05 17.53
CA ALA A 75 -12.14 -13.99 16.07
C ALA A 75 -11.38 -15.13 15.34
N ARG A 76 -10.67 -15.98 16.07
CA ARG A 76 -9.85 -17.08 15.54
C ARG A 76 -8.76 -16.63 14.57
N LEU A 77 -8.08 -15.52 14.90
CA LEU A 77 -7.04 -14.92 14.07
C LEU A 77 -5.95 -15.93 13.64
N GLU A 78 -5.40 -16.70 14.57
CA GLU A 78 -4.33 -17.65 14.28
C GLU A 78 -4.80 -18.76 13.33
N GLN A 79 -6.03 -19.27 13.49
CA GLN A 79 -6.59 -20.26 12.58
C GLN A 79 -6.76 -19.71 11.16
N ARG A 80 -7.28 -18.48 11.03
CA ARG A 80 -7.47 -17.84 9.72
C ARG A 80 -6.12 -17.53 9.06
N ARG A 81 -5.14 -17.08 9.84
CA ARG A 81 -3.77 -16.89 9.37
C ARG A 81 -3.21 -18.19 8.79
N ASP A 82 -3.29 -19.27 9.55
CA ASP A 82 -2.76 -20.56 9.13
C ASP A 82 -3.46 -21.07 7.87
N ALA A 83 -4.78 -20.85 7.75
CA ALA A 83 -5.56 -21.13 6.55
C ALA A 83 -5.07 -20.33 5.31
N MET A 84 -4.76 -19.03 5.48
CA MET A 84 -4.16 -18.20 4.42
C MET A 84 -2.84 -18.81 3.92
N PHE A 85 -1.91 -19.09 4.84
CA PHE A 85 -0.60 -19.65 4.50
C PHE A 85 -0.68 -21.07 3.90
N ALA A 86 -1.69 -21.85 4.27
CA ALA A 86 -1.94 -23.17 3.71
C ALA A 86 -2.56 -23.13 2.30
N GLY A 87 -3.01 -21.96 1.84
CA GLY A 87 -3.69 -21.80 0.56
C GLY A 87 -5.16 -22.21 0.58
N GLU A 88 -5.81 -22.21 1.75
CA GLU A 88 -7.26 -22.39 1.81
C GLU A 88 -7.99 -21.21 1.14
N HIS A 89 -9.20 -21.47 0.66
CA HIS A 89 -10.01 -20.50 -0.05
C HIS A 89 -10.68 -19.51 0.91
N ILE A 90 -9.88 -18.61 1.47
CA ILE A 90 -10.34 -17.59 2.42
C ILE A 90 -10.93 -16.34 1.74
N ASN A 91 -10.70 -16.15 0.44
CA ASN A 91 -11.48 -15.22 -0.38
C ASN A 91 -12.78 -15.93 -0.76
N THR A 92 -13.76 -15.79 0.12
CA THR A 92 -15.02 -16.54 0.13
C THR A 92 -15.96 -16.13 -0.99
N SER A 93 -15.97 -14.85 -1.37
CA SER A 93 -16.90 -14.35 -2.38
C SER A 93 -16.47 -14.69 -3.81
N GLU A 94 -15.19 -14.96 -4.02
CA GLU A 94 -14.64 -15.41 -5.30
C GLU A 94 -14.22 -16.90 -5.32
N ASP A 95 -14.29 -17.60 -4.18
CA ASP A 95 -13.82 -18.98 -3.97
C ASP A 95 -12.37 -19.19 -4.45
N ARG A 96 -11.44 -18.42 -3.86
CA ARG A 96 -10.02 -18.45 -4.22
C ARG A 96 -9.11 -18.49 -3.00
N ALA A 97 -7.96 -19.15 -3.17
CA ALA A 97 -6.83 -19.01 -2.26
C ALA A 97 -6.30 -17.56 -2.25
N VAL A 98 -5.63 -17.20 -1.15
CA VAL A 98 -4.96 -15.91 -0.96
C VAL A 98 -3.51 -16.17 -0.58
N LEU A 99 -2.60 -16.02 -1.55
CA LEU A 99 -1.27 -16.61 -1.45
C LEU A 99 -0.15 -15.66 -1.87
N HIS A 100 -0.33 -14.35 -1.72
CA HIS A 100 0.77 -13.40 -1.90
C HIS A 100 2.02 -13.77 -1.07
N THR A 101 1.83 -14.39 0.10
CA THR A 101 2.88 -14.99 0.93
C THR A 101 3.75 -16.04 0.22
N ALA A 102 3.22 -16.73 -0.78
CA ALA A 102 3.95 -17.72 -1.58
C ALA A 102 4.97 -17.09 -2.55
N LEU A 103 4.78 -15.83 -2.94
CA LEU A 103 5.64 -15.12 -3.92
C LEU A 103 7.07 -14.90 -3.42
N ARG A 104 7.24 -14.88 -2.10
CA ARG A 104 8.52 -14.62 -1.42
C ARG A 104 9.03 -15.83 -0.63
N LEU A 105 8.47 -17.01 -0.86
CA LEU A 105 8.99 -18.23 -0.25
C LEU A 105 10.38 -18.59 -0.78
N PRO A 106 11.29 -19.08 0.07
CA PRO A 106 12.58 -19.63 -0.37
C PRO A 106 12.40 -20.76 -1.38
N ARG A 107 13.38 -20.94 -2.28
CA ARG A 107 13.32 -21.95 -3.36
C ARG A 107 13.15 -23.39 -2.87
N ASN A 108 13.58 -23.68 -1.64
CA ASN A 108 13.45 -25.00 -1.01
C ASN A 108 12.15 -25.18 -0.20
N ALA A 109 11.30 -24.16 -0.12
CA ALA A 109 9.99 -24.26 0.50
C ALA A 109 9.10 -25.26 -0.25
N ARG A 110 8.04 -25.72 0.43
CA ARG A 110 7.07 -26.65 -0.13
C ARG A 110 5.67 -26.14 0.16
N LEU A 111 4.93 -25.88 -0.90
CA LEU A 111 3.52 -25.52 -0.82
C LEU A 111 2.85 -26.07 -2.08
N GLU A 112 1.84 -26.90 -1.87
CA GLU A 112 0.99 -27.44 -2.93
C GLU A 112 -0.44 -27.03 -2.63
N VAL A 113 -1.09 -26.38 -3.59
CA VAL A 113 -2.45 -25.85 -3.45
C VAL A 113 -3.20 -26.28 -4.70
N ASP A 114 -4.35 -26.93 -4.54
CA ASP A 114 -5.15 -27.48 -5.64
C ASP A 114 -4.36 -28.36 -6.64
N GLY A 115 -3.36 -29.10 -6.14
CA GLY A 115 -2.48 -29.95 -6.94
C GLY A 115 -1.39 -29.18 -7.73
N GLN A 116 -1.27 -27.88 -7.53
CA GLN A 116 -0.24 -27.02 -8.13
C GLN A 116 0.93 -26.82 -7.15
N ASN A 117 2.16 -27.08 -7.61
CA ASN A 117 3.37 -26.70 -6.87
C ASN A 117 3.65 -25.20 -7.07
N VAL A 118 3.02 -24.37 -6.24
CA VAL A 118 3.09 -22.90 -6.37
C VAL A 118 4.51 -22.36 -6.20
N VAL A 119 5.34 -22.98 -5.36
CA VAL A 119 6.73 -22.53 -5.15
C VAL A 119 7.54 -22.68 -6.44
N LYS A 120 7.39 -23.82 -7.14
CA LYS A 120 8.07 -24.03 -8.42
C LYS A 120 7.65 -22.96 -9.43
N ASP A 121 6.36 -22.72 -9.57
CA ASP A 121 5.84 -21.78 -10.56
C ASP A 121 6.28 -20.34 -10.28
N VAL A 122 6.34 -19.95 -9.00
CA VAL A 122 6.91 -18.65 -8.56
C VAL A 122 8.37 -18.52 -8.98
N HIS A 123 9.21 -19.50 -8.64
CA HIS A 123 10.64 -19.43 -8.95
C HIS A 123 10.94 -19.52 -10.45
N ASP A 124 10.15 -20.26 -11.22
CA ASP A 124 10.27 -20.27 -12.69
C ASP A 124 10.03 -18.88 -13.29
N VAL A 125 9.02 -18.14 -12.80
CA VAL A 125 8.76 -16.76 -13.24
C VAL A 125 9.86 -15.81 -12.77
N LEU A 126 10.30 -15.91 -11.50
CA LEU A 126 11.40 -15.08 -10.98
C LEU A 126 12.71 -15.31 -11.76
N ASP A 127 13.00 -16.56 -12.13
CA ASP A 127 14.15 -16.91 -12.96
C ASP A 127 14.02 -16.27 -14.36
N ALA A 128 12.85 -16.38 -15.00
CA ALA A 128 12.59 -15.76 -16.29
C ALA A 128 12.71 -14.23 -16.26
N MET A 129 12.17 -13.59 -15.21
CA MET A 129 12.31 -12.15 -14.99
C MET A 129 13.78 -11.76 -14.80
N GLY A 130 14.52 -12.53 -14.00
CA GLY A 130 15.94 -12.32 -13.76
C GLY A 130 16.73 -12.39 -15.07
N ASP A 131 16.56 -13.45 -15.84
CA ASP A 131 17.28 -13.64 -17.10
C ASP A 131 16.96 -12.55 -18.13
N PHE A 132 15.70 -12.10 -18.20
CA PHE A 132 15.30 -10.97 -19.06
C PHE A 132 15.90 -9.64 -18.59
N THR A 133 15.83 -9.35 -17.29
CA THR A 133 16.34 -8.09 -16.74
C THR A 133 17.86 -8.03 -16.77
N ASP A 134 18.56 -9.15 -16.58
CA ASP A 134 20.01 -9.25 -16.76
C ASP A 134 20.42 -8.85 -18.18
N ARG A 135 19.70 -9.34 -19.20
CA ARG A 135 19.93 -8.96 -20.62
C ARG A 135 19.66 -7.48 -20.89
N LEU A 136 18.66 -6.87 -20.25
CA LEU A 136 18.43 -5.42 -20.35
C LEU A 136 19.58 -4.63 -19.71
N ARG A 137 19.98 -5.04 -18.52
CA ARG A 137 20.97 -4.37 -17.67
C ARG A 137 22.40 -4.51 -18.22
N ASN A 138 22.75 -5.64 -18.84
CA ASN A 138 24.06 -5.83 -19.46
C ASN A 138 24.13 -5.30 -20.92
N GLY A 139 22.97 -5.02 -21.55
CA GLY A 139 22.88 -4.47 -22.90
C GLY A 139 22.79 -5.51 -24.03
N GLU A 140 22.69 -6.80 -23.71
CA GLU A 140 22.44 -7.87 -24.69
C GLU A 140 21.04 -7.72 -25.31
N TRP A 141 20.05 -7.27 -24.52
CA TRP A 141 18.77 -6.83 -25.07
C TRP A 141 18.91 -5.44 -25.67
N THR A 142 18.69 -5.36 -26.98
CA THR A 142 18.72 -4.12 -27.74
C THR A 142 17.36 -3.83 -28.36
N GLY A 143 17.06 -2.55 -28.52
CA GLY A 143 15.91 -2.09 -29.31
C GLY A 143 16.03 -2.47 -30.79
N ALA A 144 15.04 -2.08 -31.58
CA ALA A 144 14.96 -2.38 -33.01
C ALA A 144 16.17 -1.84 -33.80
N THR A 145 16.80 -0.77 -33.33
CA THR A 145 17.97 -0.13 -33.95
C THR A 145 19.31 -0.70 -33.48
N GLY A 146 19.31 -1.67 -32.57
CA GLY A 146 20.54 -2.22 -31.96
C GLY A 146 21.07 -1.40 -30.77
N GLN A 147 20.39 -0.32 -30.37
CA GLN A 147 20.75 0.46 -29.19
C GLN A 147 20.28 -0.21 -27.90
N ARG A 148 21.03 -0.01 -26.81
CA ARG A 148 20.66 -0.48 -25.47
C ARG A 148 19.46 0.31 -24.93
N ILE A 149 18.57 -0.39 -24.23
CA ILE A 149 17.44 0.24 -23.52
C ILE A 149 17.95 1.12 -22.37
N ARG A 150 17.38 2.32 -22.25
CA ARG A 150 17.71 3.34 -21.24
C ARG A 150 16.55 3.70 -20.33
N THR A 151 15.33 3.49 -20.81
CA THR A 151 14.11 3.79 -20.05
C THR A 151 13.12 2.65 -20.20
N VAL A 152 12.60 2.20 -19.07
CA VAL A 152 11.44 1.31 -19.00
C VAL A 152 10.20 2.15 -18.69
N VAL A 153 9.09 1.91 -19.38
CA VAL A 153 7.81 2.57 -19.11
C VAL A 153 6.80 1.49 -18.72
N ASN A 154 6.41 1.48 -17.45
CA ASN A 154 5.36 0.60 -16.95
C ASN A 154 3.99 1.19 -17.28
N ILE A 155 3.10 0.41 -17.88
CA ILE A 155 1.72 0.78 -18.18
C ILE A 155 0.80 -0.16 -17.40
N GLY A 156 0.10 0.37 -16.41
CA GLY A 156 -0.77 -0.38 -15.50
C GLY A 156 -1.56 0.57 -14.61
N ILE A 157 -2.61 0.10 -13.92
CA ILE A 157 -3.40 0.94 -12.99
C ILE A 157 -3.66 0.19 -11.68
N GLY A 158 -3.88 0.92 -10.59
CA GLY A 158 -4.11 0.34 -9.27
C GLY A 158 -2.91 -0.48 -8.81
N GLY A 159 -3.12 -1.77 -8.55
CA GLY A 159 -2.07 -2.68 -8.07
C GLY A 159 -0.91 -2.87 -9.06
N SER A 160 -1.20 -2.74 -10.36
CA SER A 160 -0.19 -2.78 -11.44
C SER A 160 0.64 -1.50 -11.57
N ASP A 161 0.38 -0.49 -10.75
CA ASP A 161 1.05 0.82 -10.80
C ASP A 161 1.56 1.28 -9.43
N LEU A 162 0.68 1.34 -8.43
CA LEU A 162 0.98 1.92 -7.11
C LEU A 162 2.15 1.21 -6.42
N GLY A 163 2.23 -0.11 -6.50
CA GLY A 163 3.38 -0.88 -6.02
C GLY A 163 4.66 -0.53 -6.78
N PRO A 164 4.71 -0.77 -8.11
CA PRO A 164 5.89 -0.45 -8.93
C PRO A 164 6.42 0.98 -8.77
N VAL A 165 5.56 2.01 -8.82
CA VAL A 165 6.00 3.41 -8.68
C VAL A 165 6.53 3.71 -7.28
N MET A 166 5.89 3.17 -6.25
CA MET A 166 6.33 3.36 -4.86
C MET A 166 7.68 2.69 -4.62
N VAL A 167 7.84 1.43 -5.02
CA VAL A 167 9.08 0.68 -4.80
C VAL A 167 10.24 1.25 -5.61
N TYR A 168 9.99 1.67 -6.85
CA TYR A 168 10.98 2.38 -7.66
C TYR A 168 11.52 3.63 -6.97
N GLN A 169 10.62 4.48 -6.44
CA GLN A 169 11.03 5.70 -5.75
C GLN A 169 11.75 5.41 -4.44
N ALA A 170 11.22 4.46 -3.65
CA ALA A 170 11.79 4.04 -2.37
C ALA A 170 13.21 3.48 -2.49
N LEU A 171 13.49 2.77 -3.59
CA LEU A 171 14.77 2.10 -3.83
C LEU A 171 15.61 2.81 -4.90
N ARG A 172 15.33 4.08 -5.21
CA ARG A 172 16.03 4.80 -6.30
C ARG A 172 17.55 4.87 -6.13
N HIS A 173 18.05 4.88 -4.88
CA HIS A 173 19.50 4.85 -4.60
C HIS A 173 20.16 3.54 -5.06
N TYR A 174 19.39 2.45 -5.17
CA TYR A 174 19.84 1.15 -5.63
C TYR A 174 19.69 0.95 -7.15
N ALA A 175 19.24 1.97 -7.89
CA ALA A 175 19.23 1.91 -9.35
C ALA A 175 20.65 2.15 -9.89
N ASP A 176 21.27 1.09 -10.42
CA ASP A 176 22.71 1.00 -10.67
C ASP A 176 23.07 0.70 -12.14
N ALA A 177 22.11 0.29 -12.97
CA ALA A 177 22.36 -0.13 -14.36
C ALA A 177 22.30 1.01 -15.39
N GLY A 178 22.02 2.25 -14.97
CA GLY A 178 21.78 3.38 -15.88
C GLY A 178 20.50 3.23 -16.72
N ILE A 179 19.52 2.47 -16.21
CA ILE A 179 18.17 2.34 -16.74
C ILE A 179 17.23 3.07 -15.79
N SER A 180 16.37 3.94 -16.32
CA SER A 180 15.33 4.64 -15.56
C SER A 180 13.95 4.00 -15.76
N ALA A 181 12.99 4.32 -14.89
CA ALA A 181 11.60 3.89 -15.04
C ALA A 181 10.64 5.09 -15.05
N ARG A 182 9.60 5.01 -15.89
CA ARG A 182 8.41 5.88 -15.86
C ARG A 182 7.15 5.02 -15.74
N PHE A 183 6.06 5.62 -15.28
CA PHE A 183 4.82 4.93 -14.96
C PHE A 183 3.66 5.69 -15.59
N VAL A 184 2.80 4.97 -16.31
CA VAL A 184 1.60 5.52 -16.98
C VAL A 184 0.41 4.70 -16.53
N SER A 185 -0.53 5.36 -15.85
CA SER A 185 -1.67 4.69 -15.24
C SER A 185 -3.01 5.32 -15.55
N ASN A 186 -3.08 6.65 -15.68
CA ASN A 186 -4.32 7.34 -15.98
C ASN A 186 -4.68 7.23 -17.47
N VAL A 187 -5.98 7.14 -17.78
CA VAL A 187 -6.47 7.22 -19.17
C VAL A 187 -6.57 8.66 -19.68
N ASP A 188 -6.42 9.64 -18.79
CA ASP A 188 -6.16 11.02 -19.20
C ASP A 188 -4.88 11.05 -20.08
N PRO A 189 -4.99 11.47 -21.35
CA PRO A 189 -3.85 11.44 -22.27
C PRO A 189 -2.67 12.29 -21.80
N ALA A 190 -2.86 13.24 -20.88
CA ALA A 190 -1.78 14.02 -20.30
C ALA A 190 -0.70 13.14 -19.65
N ASP A 191 -1.10 12.01 -19.04
CA ASP A 191 -0.17 11.08 -18.39
C ASP A 191 0.80 10.46 -19.41
N LEU A 192 0.25 9.77 -20.42
CA LEU A 192 1.06 9.16 -21.47
C LEU A 192 1.89 10.19 -22.25
N VAL A 193 1.29 11.35 -22.61
CA VAL A 193 2.00 12.40 -23.35
C VAL A 193 3.18 12.94 -22.55
N ALA A 194 3.01 13.22 -21.26
CA ALA A 194 4.10 13.69 -20.40
C ALA A 194 5.16 12.60 -20.21
N ALA A 195 4.76 11.35 -19.98
CA ALA A 195 5.67 10.24 -19.81
C ALA A 195 6.52 9.94 -21.06
N LEU A 196 6.00 10.19 -22.26
CA LEU A 196 6.72 9.99 -23.53
C LEU A 196 7.49 11.22 -24.00
N THR A 197 7.20 12.40 -23.45
CA THR A 197 7.96 13.62 -23.75
C THR A 197 9.42 13.37 -23.40
N ASP A 198 10.35 13.75 -24.30
CA ASP A 198 11.81 13.56 -24.21
C ASP A 198 12.38 12.13 -24.39
N LEU A 199 11.52 11.11 -24.52
CA LEU A 199 11.99 9.75 -24.72
C LEU A 199 12.35 9.47 -26.19
N ASP A 200 13.43 8.73 -26.39
CA ASP A 200 13.79 8.15 -27.68
C ASP A 200 13.12 6.76 -27.83
N PRO A 201 12.26 6.56 -28.84
CA PRO A 201 11.66 5.25 -29.14
C PRO A 201 12.69 4.12 -29.24
N ALA A 202 13.89 4.40 -29.79
CA ALA A 202 14.93 3.41 -30.01
C ALA A 202 15.55 2.85 -28.72
N THR A 203 15.40 3.55 -27.59
CA THR A 203 15.96 3.17 -26.29
C THR A 203 14.92 3.01 -25.19
N THR A 204 13.63 2.99 -25.55
CA THR A 204 12.50 2.87 -24.62
C THR A 204 11.86 1.49 -24.69
N LEU A 205 11.66 0.82 -23.57
CA LEU A 205 10.92 -0.46 -23.48
C LEU A 205 9.66 -0.29 -22.65
N PHE A 206 8.55 -0.84 -23.12
CA PHE A 206 7.25 -0.81 -22.45
C PHE A 206 6.96 -2.14 -21.76
N ILE A 207 6.51 -2.06 -20.51
CA ILE A 207 5.97 -3.19 -19.74
C ILE A 207 4.47 -2.96 -19.58
N VAL A 208 3.64 -3.80 -20.22
CA VAL A 208 2.18 -3.71 -20.10
C VAL A 208 1.71 -4.66 -19.00
N ALA A 209 1.32 -4.10 -17.86
CA ALA A 209 0.99 -4.82 -16.64
C ALA A 209 -0.53 -4.86 -16.37
N SER A 210 -1.18 -5.98 -16.72
CA SER A 210 -2.61 -6.17 -16.50
C SER A 210 -2.97 -7.64 -16.46
N LYS A 211 -3.51 -8.11 -15.32
CA LYS A 211 -3.92 -9.52 -15.11
C LYS A 211 -4.76 -10.07 -16.27
N THR A 212 -5.86 -9.40 -16.58
CA THR A 212 -6.83 -9.82 -17.61
C THR A 212 -6.40 -9.46 -19.02
N PHE A 213 -5.37 -8.59 -19.15
CA PHE A 213 -5.03 -7.87 -20.38
C PHE A 213 -6.24 -7.23 -21.09
N SER A 214 -7.26 -6.81 -20.34
CA SER A 214 -8.49 -6.20 -20.88
C SER A 214 -8.92 -4.92 -20.15
N THR A 215 -8.13 -4.46 -19.17
CA THR A 215 -8.33 -3.21 -18.45
C THR A 215 -8.33 -2.04 -19.43
N LEU A 216 -9.39 -1.24 -19.41
CA LEU A 216 -9.68 -0.24 -20.45
C LEU A 216 -8.56 0.79 -20.53
N GLU A 217 -8.18 1.36 -19.40
CA GLU A 217 -7.15 2.38 -19.25
C GLU A 217 -5.79 1.84 -19.75
N THR A 218 -5.38 0.69 -19.21
CA THR A 218 -4.10 0.04 -19.55
C THR A 218 -3.98 -0.30 -21.03
N LEU A 219 -4.99 -0.94 -21.64
CA LEU A 219 -4.95 -1.28 -23.07
C LEU A 219 -5.00 -0.05 -23.97
N THR A 220 -5.75 0.98 -23.58
CA THR A 220 -5.82 2.24 -24.34
C THR A 220 -4.45 2.91 -24.36
N ASN A 221 -3.80 3.02 -23.20
CA ASN A 221 -2.44 3.57 -23.09
C ASN A 221 -1.41 2.71 -23.82
N ALA A 222 -1.45 1.38 -23.66
CA ALA A 222 -0.52 0.47 -24.33
C ALA A 222 -0.64 0.56 -25.85
N THR A 223 -1.85 0.65 -26.39
CA THR A 223 -2.08 0.79 -27.83
C THR A 223 -1.62 2.17 -28.34
N ALA A 224 -1.79 3.22 -27.55
CA ALA A 224 -1.26 4.55 -27.87
C ALA A 224 0.27 4.60 -27.85
N ALA A 225 0.90 4.00 -26.85
CA ALA A 225 2.35 3.82 -26.78
C ALA A 225 2.87 2.98 -27.95
N ARG A 226 2.15 1.93 -28.34
CA ARG A 226 2.48 1.12 -29.51
C ARG A 226 2.49 1.97 -30.78
N ARG A 227 1.46 2.79 -31.01
CA ARG A 227 1.44 3.73 -32.15
C ARG A 227 2.64 4.67 -32.14
N TRP A 228 2.92 5.30 -31.00
CA TRP A 228 4.08 6.19 -30.84
C TRP A 228 5.40 5.49 -31.22
N LEU A 229 5.57 4.23 -30.82
CA LEU A 229 6.74 3.43 -31.18
C LEU A 229 6.75 3.10 -32.69
N THR A 230 5.65 2.58 -33.22
CA THR A 230 5.58 2.10 -34.62
C THR A 230 5.65 3.22 -35.64
N ASP A 231 5.13 4.40 -35.31
CA ASP A 231 5.25 5.60 -36.14
C ASP A 231 6.73 6.01 -36.33
N SER A 232 7.59 5.63 -35.38
CA SER A 232 9.03 5.95 -35.39
C SER A 232 9.91 4.80 -35.91
N LEU A 233 9.61 3.55 -35.54
CA LEU A 233 10.48 2.38 -35.76
C LEU A 233 9.86 1.28 -36.63
N GLY A 234 8.60 1.42 -37.03
CA GLY A 234 7.84 0.42 -37.79
C GLY A 234 7.28 -0.73 -36.94
N ASP A 235 6.32 -1.48 -37.50
CA ASP A 235 5.60 -2.57 -36.80
C ASP A 235 6.51 -3.69 -36.29
N GLY A 236 7.60 -3.99 -37.00
CA GLY A 236 8.56 -5.03 -36.60
C GLY A 236 9.30 -4.72 -35.28
N ALA A 237 9.22 -3.48 -34.77
CA ALA A 237 9.86 -3.08 -33.53
C ALA A 237 9.14 -3.58 -32.28
N VAL A 238 7.83 -3.89 -32.35
CA VAL A 238 7.00 -4.18 -31.17
C VAL A 238 7.57 -5.31 -30.32
N ALA A 239 8.00 -6.42 -30.94
CA ALA A 239 8.52 -7.59 -30.24
C ALA A 239 9.81 -7.33 -29.42
N LYS A 240 10.54 -6.23 -29.69
CA LYS A 240 11.75 -5.82 -28.95
C LYS A 240 11.53 -4.71 -27.93
N HIS A 241 10.38 -4.04 -28.00
CA HIS A 241 10.09 -2.85 -27.22
C HIS A 241 8.84 -2.99 -26.35
N PHE A 242 8.14 -4.11 -26.42
CA PHE A 242 7.00 -4.42 -25.56
C PHE A 242 7.15 -5.80 -24.93
N VAL A 243 6.91 -5.86 -23.63
CA VAL A 243 6.76 -7.09 -22.85
C VAL A 243 5.48 -7.00 -22.02
N ALA A 244 4.95 -8.14 -21.56
CA ALA A 244 3.69 -8.20 -20.83
C ALA A 244 3.85 -8.83 -19.45
N VAL A 245 3.12 -8.31 -18.47
CA VAL A 245 2.86 -8.97 -17.19
C VAL A 245 1.37 -9.25 -17.11
N SER A 246 0.98 -10.52 -17.29
CA SER A 246 -0.41 -10.90 -17.57
C SER A 246 -0.63 -12.40 -17.37
N THR A 247 -1.89 -12.84 -17.32
CA THR A 247 -2.27 -14.26 -17.38
C THR A 247 -2.91 -14.65 -18.72
N ASN A 248 -3.19 -13.68 -19.60
CA ASN A 248 -3.93 -13.89 -20.84
C ASN A 248 -3.02 -13.96 -22.07
N LYS A 249 -2.47 -15.16 -22.34
CA LYS A 249 -1.55 -15.39 -23.46
C LYS A 249 -2.13 -15.01 -24.82
N ARG A 250 -3.44 -15.27 -25.04
CA ARG A 250 -4.12 -14.96 -26.32
C ARG A 250 -4.13 -13.45 -26.59
N LEU A 251 -4.55 -12.64 -25.62
CA LEU A 251 -4.62 -11.18 -25.81
C LEU A 251 -3.23 -10.53 -25.93
N VAL A 252 -2.22 -11.09 -25.26
CA VAL A 252 -0.82 -10.65 -25.37
C VAL A 252 -0.28 -10.90 -26.80
N ASP A 253 -0.53 -12.09 -27.35
CA ASP A 253 -0.14 -12.45 -28.71
C ASP A 253 -0.88 -11.58 -29.75
N GLU A 254 -2.20 -11.39 -29.59
CA GLU A 254 -3.01 -10.52 -30.45
C GLU A 254 -2.54 -9.05 -30.43
N PHE A 255 -1.97 -8.59 -29.32
CA PHE A 255 -1.36 -7.27 -29.23
C PHE A 255 -0.03 -7.16 -30.01
N GLY A 256 0.63 -8.29 -30.30
CA GLY A 256 1.91 -8.36 -31.01
C GLY A 256 3.14 -8.51 -30.11
N ILE A 257 2.95 -8.81 -28.82
CA ILE A 257 4.05 -9.12 -27.91
C ILE A 257 4.42 -10.59 -28.06
N ASN A 258 5.72 -10.88 -28.20
CA ASN A 258 6.18 -12.27 -28.16
C ASN A 258 5.85 -12.86 -26.79
N THR A 259 5.11 -13.97 -26.77
CA THR A 259 4.66 -14.63 -25.54
C THR A 259 5.80 -15.19 -24.70
N ASP A 260 7.00 -15.33 -25.24
CA ASP A 260 8.20 -15.67 -24.45
C ASP A 260 8.64 -14.49 -23.55
N ASN A 261 8.19 -13.27 -23.85
CA ASN A 261 8.37 -12.07 -23.03
C ASN A 261 7.07 -11.71 -22.28
N MET A 262 6.28 -12.72 -21.96
CA MET A 262 5.12 -12.61 -21.07
C MET A 262 5.46 -13.25 -19.73
N PHE A 263 5.40 -12.45 -18.66
CA PHE A 263 5.68 -12.89 -17.30
C PHE A 263 4.35 -13.08 -16.56
N GLY A 264 4.09 -14.33 -16.16
CA GLY A 264 2.84 -14.74 -15.55
C GLY A 264 2.75 -14.41 -14.06
N PHE A 265 1.52 -14.40 -13.55
CA PHE A 265 1.20 -14.49 -12.12
C PHE A 265 -0.18 -15.15 -11.96
N TRP A 266 -0.68 -15.35 -10.74
CA TRP A 266 -1.81 -16.27 -10.49
C TRP A 266 -3.06 -15.58 -9.93
N ASP A 267 -4.19 -16.29 -10.00
CA ASP A 267 -5.48 -15.77 -9.54
C ASP A 267 -5.53 -15.47 -8.04
N TRP A 268 -4.76 -16.21 -7.24
CA TRP A 268 -4.59 -16.01 -5.79
C TRP A 268 -3.73 -14.81 -5.40
N VAL A 269 -3.13 -14.10 -6.38
CA VAL A 269 -2.46 -12.81 -6.17
C VAL A 269 -3.45 -11.68 -6.43
N GLY A 270 -3.91 -11.02 -5.36
CA GLY A 270 -4.69 -9.79 -5.46
C GLY A 270 -3.84 -8.63 -5.97
N GLY A 271 -4.43 -7.71 -6.73
CA GLY A 271 -3.68 -6.60 -7.35
C GLY A 271 -2.94 -5.72 -6.34
N ARG A 272 -3.58 -5.38 -5.22
CA ARG A 272 -2.94 -4.59 -4.14
C ARG A 272 -1.86 -5.36 -3.33
N TYR A 273 -1.68 -6.65 -3.63
CA TYR A 273 -0.69 -7.56 -3.02
C TYR A 273 0.26 -8.16 -4.07
N SER A 274 0.46 -7.50 -5.22
CA SER A 274 1.17 -8.11 -6.36
C SER A 274 2.59 -7.59 -6.61
N VAL A 275 3.07 -6.59 -5.87
CA VAL A 275 4.33 -5.88 -6.23
C VAL A 275 5.57 -6.78 -6.20
N ASP A 276 5.53 -7.82 -5.39
CA ASP A 276 6.54 -8.88 -5.20
C ASP A 276 6.37 -10.07 -6.19
N SER A 277 5.40 -10.00 -7.11
CA SER A 277 5.27 -10.91 -8.25
C SER A 277 5.94 -10.35 -9.52
N ALA A 278 5.59 -10.90 -10.69
CA ALA A 278 5.97 -10.35 -11.99
C ALA A 278 5.57 -8.88 -12.21
N ILE A 279 4.62 -8.34 -11.45
CA ILE A 279 4.29 -6.90 -11.49
C ILE A 279 5.50 -6.04 -11.08
N GLY A 280 6.40 -6.57 -10.26
CA GLY A 280 7.67 -5.93 -9.90
C GLY A 280 8.75 -5.92 -10.99
N LEU A 281 8.45 -6.37 -12.22
CA LEU A 281 9.45 -6.48 -13.30
C LEU A 281 10.16 -5.15 -13.61
N SER A 282 9.43 -4.03 -13.59
CA SER A 282 10.01 -2.69 -13.81
C SER A 282 11.01 -2.32 -12.71
N VAL A 283 10.75 -2.73 -11.47
CA VAL A 283 11.66 -2.55 -10.33
C VAL A 283 12.90 -3.42 -10.52
N MET A 284 12.73 -4.72 -10.80
CA MET A 284 13.87 -5.64 -11.02
C MET A 284 14.77 -5.17 -12.17
N ALA A 285 14.20 -4.58 -13.23
CA ALA A 285 14.97 -4.01 -14.33
C ALA A 285 15.95 -2.90 -13.87
N VAL A 286 15.56 -2.09 -12.88
CA VAL A 286 16.39 -0.96 -12.42
C VAL A 286 17.33 -1.31 -11.27
N ILE A 287 16.94 -2.18 -10.33
CA ILE A 287 17.78 -2.53 -9.15
C ILE A 287 18.48 -3.89 -9.26
N GLY A 288 18.11 -4.72 -10.24
CA GLY A 288 18.67 -6.06 -10.43
C GLY A 288 17.96 -7.16 -9.65
N ARG A 289 18.19 -8.41 -10.07
CA ARG A 289 17.52 -9.58 -9.50
C ARG A 289 17.97 -9.90 -8.07
N GLU A 290 19.20 -9.58 -7.71
CA GLU A 290 19.74 -9.79 -6.37
C GLU A 290 19.07 -8.84 -5.36
N ALA A 291 18.99 -7.54 -5.68
CA ALA A 291 18.30 -6.57 -4.83
C ALA A 291 16.78 -6.84 -4.78
N PHE A 292 16.19 -7.35 -5.87
CA PHE A 292 14.79 -7.80 -5.85
C PHE A 292 14.61 -9.03 -4.96
N ALA A 293 15.53 -10.00 -4.97
CA ALA A 293 15.50 -11.13 -4.06
C ALA A 293 15.66 -10.70 -2.59
N ASP A 294 16.50 -9.70 -2.31
CA ASP A 294 16.61 -9.08 -0.98
C ASP A 294 15.30 -8.40 -0.56
N PHE A 295 14.60 -7.73 -1.49
CA PHE A 295 13.26 -7.19 -1.27
C PHE A 295 12.27 -8.29 -0.87
N LEU A 296 12.21 -9.39 -1.63
CA LEU A 296 11.36 -10.55 -1.30
C LEU A 296 11.72 -11.16 0.07
N SER A 297 13.00 -11.28 0.39
CA SER A 297 13.45 -11.80 1.68
C SER A 297 12.93 -10.97 2.85
N GLY A 298 12.78 -9.65 2.66
CA GLY A 298 12.20 -8.75 3.64
C GLY A 298 10.74 -9.07 3.98
N PHE A 299 9.92 -9.36 2.95
CA PHE A 299 8.56 -9.84 3.18
C PHE A 299 8.58 -11.14 3.97
N HIS A 300 9.41 -12.10 3.54
CA HIS A 300 9.46 -13.43 4.14
C HIS A 300 9.85 -13.39 5.63
N ILE A 301 10.73 -12.48 6.04
CA ILE A 301 11.08 -12.25 7.45
C ILE A 301 9.83 -11.91 8.27
N VAL A 302 8.98 -11.01 7.76
CA VAL A 302 7.77 -10.58 8.48
C VAL A 302 6.64 -11.61 8.35
N ASP A 303 6.55 -12.33 7.22
CA ASP A 303 5.64 -13.45 7.06
C ASP A 303 5.90 -14.54 8.12
N GLU A 304 7.17 -14.93 8.30
CA GLU A 304 7.56 -15.92 9.31
C GLU A 304 7.32 -15.41 10.74
N HIS A 305 7.58 -14.13 11.00
CA HIS A 305 7.23 -13.50 12.28
C HIS A 305 5.72 -13.57 12.53
N PHE A 306 4.90 -13.17 11.55
CA PHE A 306 3.45 -13.20 11.68
C PHE A 306 2.91 -14.61 11.91
N ARG A 307 3.48 -15.60 11.21
CA ARG A 307 3.12 -17.01 11.29
C ARG A 307 3.51 -17.67 12.62
N THR A 308 4.64 -17.28 13.23
CA THR A 308 5.23 -18.03 14.34
C THR A 308 5.25 -17.30 15.69
N ALA A 309 5.26 -15.97 15.71
CA ALA A 309 5.29 -15.21 16.95
C ALA A 309 3.95 -15.32 17.70
N PRO A 310 3.96 -15.51 19.04
CA PRO A 310 2.74 -15.45 19.83
C PRO A 310 2.11 -14.06 19.74
N LEU A 311 0.78 -13.97 19.82
CA LEU A 311 0.04 -12.71 19.64
C LEU A 311 0.54 -11.56 20.54
N GLU A 312 1.01 -11.88 21.75
CA GLU A 312 1.60 -10.95 22.71
C GLU A 312 2.85 -10.23 22.21
N SER A 313 3.54 -10.78 21.20
CA SER A 313 4.74 -10.19 20.59
C SER A 313 4.67 -10.19 19.06
N ASN A 314 3.48 -10.36 18.49
CA ASN A 314 3.28 -10.42 17.05
C ASN A 314 3.00 -9.01 16.52
N ALA A 315 3.93 -8.47 15.72
CA ALA A 315 3.95 -7.06 15.35
C ALA A 315 2.76 -6.62 14.50
N PRO A 316 2.51 -7.25 13.34
CA PRO A 316 1.34 -6.87 12.55
C PRO A 316 0.02 -7.14 13.27
N ALA A 317 -0.07 -8.21 14.08
CA ALA A 317 -1.28 -8.48 14.84
C ALA A 317 -1.58 -7.40 15.89
N LEU A 318 -0.59 -7.00 16.69
CA LEU A 318 -0.76 -5.96 17.69
C LEU A 318 -1.05 -4.59 17.06
N LEU A 319 -0.37 -4.24 15.97
CA LEU A 319 -0.63 -2.97 15.28
C LEU A 319 -2.04 -2.93 14.68
N GLY A 320 -2.51 -4.01 14.05
CA GLY A 320 -3.88 -4.10 13.53
C GLY A 320 -4.94 -3.99 14.64
N LEU A 321 -4.72 -4.66 15.78
CA LEU A 321 -5.60 -4.55 16.94
C LEU A 321 -5.61 -3.15 17.57
N ILE A 322 -4.47 -2.45 17.56
CA ILE A 322 -4.38 -1.07 18.01
C ILE A 322 -5.12 -0.13 17.04
N GLY A 323 -5.05 -0.36 15.72
CA GLY A 323 -5.87 0.37 14.74
C GLY A 323 -7.35 0.20 15.02
N LEU A 324 -7.79 -1.05 15.18
CA LEU A 324 -9.16 -1.43 15.54
C LEU A 324 -9.63 -0.78 16.85
N TRP A 325 -8.77 -0.72 17.87
CA TRP A 325 -9.06 -0.04 19.14
C TRP A 325 -9.50 1.41 18.93
N TYR A 326 -8.81 2.17 18.07
CA TYR A 326 -9.20 3.54 17.80
C TYR A 326 -10.41 3.65 16.87
N SER A 327 -10.47 2.83 15.82
CA SER A 327 -11.59 2.87 14.88
C SER A 327 -12.90 2.59 15.60
N ASN A 328 -13.00 1.47 16.33
CA ASN A 328 -14.28 1.00 16.84
C ASN A 328 -14.63 1.47 18.26
N PHE A 329 -13.66 1.94 19.06
CA PHE A 329 -13.93 2.39 20.43
C PHE A 329 -13.72 3.89 20.63
N PHE A 330 -12.90 4.55 19.80
CA PHE A 330 -12.68 6.00 19.85
C PHE A 330 -13.30 6.78 18.66
N ASP A 331 -13.99 6.10 17.73
CA ASP A 331 -14.58 6.72 16.53
C ASP A 331 -13.52 7.43 15.65
N ALA A 332 -12.30 6.90 15.63
CA ALA A 332 -11.22 7.43 14.80
C ALA A 332 -11.33 6.91 13.37
N GLN A 333 -12.03 7.65 12.51
CA GLN A 333 -12.31 7.25 11.13
C GLN A 333 -11.09 7.26 10.18
N SER A 334 -9.91 7.70 10.62
CA SER A 334 -8.74 7.81 9.73
C SER A 334 -7.42 7.53 10.45
N ARG A 335 -6.46 6.97 9.71
CA ARG A 335 -5.09 6.72 10.14
C ARG A 335 -4.10 7.44 9.22
N ALA A 336 -3.16 8.17 9.82
CA ALA A 336 -2.13 8.90 9.06
C ALA A 336 -0.85 8.07 8.95
N VAL A 337 -0.24 7.99 7.77
CA VAL A 337 1.08 7.35 7.56
C VAL A 337 2.11 8.39 7.13
N LEU A 338 3.12 8.59 7.96
CA LEU A 338 4.00 9.76 7.91
C LEU A 338 5.47 9.30 7.83
N PRO A 339 5.94 8.86 6.65
CA PRO A 339 7.32 8.42 6.49
C PRO A 339 8.28 9.63 6.47
N TYR A 340 9.25 9.66 7.38
CA TYR A 340 10.35 10.62 7.42
C TYR A 340 11.45 10.15 6.46
N SER A 341 11.07 10.04 5.19
CA SER A 341 11.92 9.73 4.05
C SER A 341 11.21 10.23 2.80
N ASN A 342 11.86 11.11 2.04
CA ASN A 342 11.30 11.61 0.78
C ASN A 342 11.16 10.48 -0.26
N ASP A 343 11.99 9.46 -0.19
CA ASP A 343 11.98 8.33 -1.13
C ASP A 343 10.72 7.45 -0.90
N LEU A 344 10.11 7.55 0.27
CA LEU A 344 8.81 6.95 0.60
C LEU A 344 7.61 7.88 0.33
N ALA A 345 7.74 8.94 -0.47
CA ALA A 345 6.64 9.87 -0.75
C ALA A 345 5.37 9.18 -1.31
N ARG A 346 5.52 8.05 -2.01
CA ARG A 346 4.38 7.27 -2.54
C ARG A 346 3.91 6.14 -1.64
N PHE A 347 4.54 5.94 -0.48
CA PHE A 347 4.20 4.84 0.44
C PHE A 347 2.78 4.97 0.99
N ALA A 348 2.36 6.17 1.39
CA ALA A 348 0.99 6.40 1.87
C ALA A 348 -0.06 6.09 0.79
N ALA A 349 0.21 6.45 -0.48
CA ALA A 349 -0.69 6.17 -1.59
C ALA A 349 -0.74 4.68 -1.97
N TYR A 350 0.37 3.95 -1.81
CA TYR A 350 0.37 2.50 -1.92
C TYR A 350 -0.51 1.87 -0.82
N LEU A 351 -0.32 2.31 0.44
CA LEU A 351 -1.10 1.81 1.57
C LEU A 351 -2.59 2.15 1.46
N GLN A 352 -2.97 3.28 0.87
CA GLN A 352 -4.37 3.61 0.60
C GLN A 352 -5.09 2.50 -0.14
N GLN A 353 -4.50 1.96 -1.21
CA GLN A 353 -5.12 0.84 -1.92
C GLN A 353 -5.08 -0.42 -1.06
N LEU A 354 -3.92 -0.75 -0.46
CA LEU A 354 -3.77 -1.95 0.36
C LEU A 354 -4.80 -2.03 1.48
N THR A 355 -5.08 -0.92 2.17
CA THR A 355 -5.94 -0.90 3.36
C THR A 355 -7.40 -0.63 3.00
N MET A 356 -7.68 0.41 2.22
CA MET A 356 -9.05 0.87 1.97
C MET A 356 -9.79 -0.04 0.98
N GLU A 357 -9.10 -0.56 -0.05
CA GLU A 357 -9.73 -1.51 -0.98
C GLU A 357 -9.91 -2.89 -0.33
N SER A 358 -9.02 -3.29 0.59
CA SER A 358 -9.17 -4.52 1.38
C SER A 358 -10.29 -4.41 2.41
N ASN A 359 -10.27 -3.41 3.28
CA ASN A 359 -11.12 -3.40 4.48
C ASN A 359 -12.30 -2.43 4.41
N GLY A 360 -12.44 -1.63 3.35
CA GLY A 360 -13.61 -0.78 3.10
C GLY A 360 -14.83 -1.57 2.67
N LYS A 361 -15.36 -2.40 3.58
CA LYS A 361 -16.41 -3.38 3.31
C LYS A 361 -17.67 -3.11 4.15
N SER A 362 -18.82 -3.62 3.70
CA SER A 362 -20.08 -3.52 4.46
C SER A 362 -20.72 -4.88 4.71
N THR A 363 -20.04 -5.95 4.35
CA THR A 363 -20.54 -7.33 4.35
C THR A 363 -19.46 -8.24 4.92
N ARG A 364 -19.86 -9.12 5.84
CA ARG A 364 -19.02 -10.19 6.38
C ARG A 364 -18.83 -11.29 5.34
N ALA A 365 -17.81 -12.13 5.52
CA ALA A 365 -17.50 -13.23 4.60
C ALA A 365 -18.67 -14.22 4.42
N ASP A 366 -19.54 -14.36 5.42
CA ASP A 366 -20.77 -15.19 5.35
C ASP A 366 -21.92 -14.55 4.55
N GLY A 367 -21.75 -13.32 4.05
CA GLY A 367 -22.74 -12.56 3.30
C GLY A 367 -23.69 -11.69 4.14
N SER A 368 -23.58 -11.72 5.46
CA SER A 368 -24.39 -10.88 6.35
C SER A 368 -23.80 -9.48 6.51
N PRO A 369 -24.62 -8.44 6.80
CA PRO A 369 -24.09 -7.09 7.00
C PRO A 369 -23.22 -7.00 8.27
N VAL A 370 -22.26 -6.07 8.25
CA VAL A 370 -21.49 -5.68 9.44
C VAL A 370 -22.36 -4.83 10.39
N THR A 371 -22.02 -4.83 11.67
CA THR A 371 -22.72 -4.09 12.74
C THR A 371 -21.83 -3.05 13.44
N THR A 372 -20.64 -2.82 12.89
CA THR A 372 -19.62 -1.87 13.35
C THR A 372 -18.88 -1.28 12.15
N ASP A 373 -18.14 -0.20 12.35
CA ASP A 373 -17.23 0.35 11.33
C ASP A 373 -16.14 -0.66 10.95
N THR A 374 -15.70 -0.62 9.69
CA THR A 374 -14.62 -1.46 9.14
C THR A 374 -13.37 -0.61 8.85
N GLY A 375 -12.72 -0.80 7.69
CA GLY A 375 -11.46 -0.13 7.34
C GLY A 375 -11.53 1.40 7.39
N GLU A 376 -10.45 2.00 7.91
CA GLU A 376 -10.30 3.43 8.09
C GLU A 376 -9.88 4.15 6.80
N ILE A 377 -9.97 5.48 6.78
CA ILE A 377 -9.39 6.30 5.72
C ILE A 377 -7.89 6.45 5.97
N TYR A 378 -7.06 6.02 5.01
CA TYR A 378 -5.61 6.20 5.07
C TYR A 378 -5.16 7.40 4.26
N TRP A 379 -4.23 8.15 4.82
CA TRP A 379 -3.68 9.33 4.16
C TRP A 379 -2.33 9.71 4.77
N GLY A 380 -1.58 10.55 4.08
CA GLY A 380 -0.32 11.04 4.61
C GLY A 380 0.60 11.59 3.52
N GLU A 381 1.67 12.22 3.98
CA GLU A 381 2.75 12.81 3.18
C GLU A 381 4.06 12.59 3.93
N PRO A 382 5.22 12.58 3.24
CA PRO A 382 6.48 12.38 3.91
C PRO A 382 6.78 13.52 4.89
N GLY A 383 7.39 13.17 6.01
CA GLY A 383 8.07 14.13 6.88
C GLY A 383 9.32 14.67 6.17
N THR A 384 9.62 15.96 6.22
CA THR A 384 8.98 17.03 7.01
C THR A 384 7.85 17.79 6.30
N ASN A 385 7.54 17.47 5.04
CA ASN A 385 6.55 18.21 4.24
C ASN A 385 5.16 18.25 4.89
N GLY A 386 4.67 17.11 5.39
CA GLY A 386 3.39 17.04 6.10
C GLY A 386 3.29 17.98 7.30
N GLN A 387 4.42 18.24 7.98
CA GLN A 387 4.49 19.15 9.14
C GLN A 387 4.08 20.58 8.78
N HIS A 388 4.40 21.00 7.55
CA HIS A 388 4.10 22.32 7.02
C HIS A 388 2.80 22.38 6.21
N ALA A 389 2.03 21.29 6.16
CA ALA A 389 0.76 21.21 5.45
C ALA A 389 -0.43 21.02 6.40
N PHE A 390 -0.44 19.93 7.17
CA PHE A 390 -1.64 19.52 7.93
C PHE A 390 -1.38 19.17 9.39
N TYR A 391 -0.14 19.24 9.90
CA TYR A 391 0.12 18.95 11.31
C TYR A 391 -0.53 19.97 12.25
N GLN A 392 -0.88 21.17 11.76
CA GLN A 392 -1.77 22.08 12.48
C GLN A 392 -3.07 21.40 12.91
N LEU A 393 -3.72 20.68 11.99
CA LEU A 393 -4.91 19.88 12.30
C LEU A 393 -4.56 18.70 13.21
N LEU A 394 -3.44 18.02 12.95
CA LEU A 394 -3.03 16.91 13.80
C LEU A 394 -2.75 17.36 15.24
N HIS A 395 -2.23 18.55 15.50
CA HIS A 395 -1.91 19.01 16.85
C HIS A 395 -3.07 19.69 17.58
N GLN A 396 -3.82 20.54 16.89
CA GLN A 396 -4.84 21.42 17.50
C GLN A 396 -6.25 21.22 16.93
N GLY A 397 -6.42 20.39 15.92
CA GLY A 397 -7.73 20.10 15.33
C GLY A 397 -8.63 19.27 16.24
N THR A 398 -9.89 19.12 15.85
CA THR A 398 -10.92 18.42 16.63
C THR A 398 -11.07 16.94 16.28
N ARG A 399 -10.14 16.39 15.48
CA ARG A 399 -10.15 14.99 15.05
C ARG A 399 -9.10 14.20 15.81
N LEU A 400 -9.44 12.97 16.22
CA LEU A 400 -8.48 11.98 16.65
C LEU A 400 -7.98 11.23 15.42
N VAL A 401 -6.68 11.30 15.16
CA VAL A 401 -6.04 10.63 14.03
C VAL A 401 -4.81 9.90 14.58
N PRO A 402 -4.89 8.58 14.81
CA PRO A 402 -3.71 7.77 15.05
C PRO A 402 -2.72 7.91 13.89
N ALA A 403 -1.43 8.01 14.21
CA ALA A 403 -0.39 8.30 13.23
C ALA A 403 0.78 7.31 13.30
N ASP A 404 1.12 6.73 12.16
CA ASP A 404 2.25 5.82 11.98
C ASP A 404 3.44 6.61 11.43
N PHE A 405 4.42 6.86 12.29
CA PHE A 405 5.66 7.53 11.92
C PHE A 405 6.68 6.47 11.51
N ILE A 406 7.22 6.57 10.29
CA ILE A 406 8.23 5.64 9.77
C ILE A 406 9.54 6.39 9.56
N GLY A 407 10.65 5.94 10.13
CA GLY A 407 11.95 6.60 10.03
C GLY A 407 13.10 5.60 9.89
N PHE A 408 14.26 6.12 9.49
CA PHE A 408 15.47 5.32 9.29
C PHE A 408 16.62 5.89 10.12
N SER A 409 17.34 5.03 10.83
CA SER A 409 18.46 5.46 11.68
C SER A 409 19.65 5.94 10.85
N GLN A 410 19.92 5.28 9.72
CA GLN A 410 21.01 5.59 8.80
C GLN A 410 20.46 6.19 7.51
N PRO A 411 21.00 7.34 7.05
CA PRO A 411 20.70 7.84 5.72
C PRO A 411 21.39 6.99 4.64
N LEU A 412 20.87 7.05 3.42
CA LEU A 412 21.54 6.49 2.24
C LEU A 412 22.69 7.39 1.78
N ASP A 413 22.41 8.70 1.73
CA ASP A 413 23.33 9.81 1.48
C ASP A 413 23.04 10.91 2.51
N ASP A 414 24.06 11.68 2.91
CA ASP A 414 23.90 12.74 3.90
C ASP A 414 24.66 14.02 3.50
N LEU A 415 24.22 15.13 4.06
CA LEU A 415 24.76 16.46 3.79
C LEU A 415 24.97 17.21 5.11
N PRO A 416 25.99 18.08 5.21
CA PRO A 416 26.18 18.92 6.38
C PRO A 416 25.04 19.94 6.51
N THR A 417 24.86 20.48 7.71
CA THR A 417 23.90 21.56 7.97
C THR A 417 24.34 22.88 7.34
N ALA A 418 23.54 23.94 7.50
CA ALA A 418 23.84 25.27 6.98
C ALA A 418 25.18 25.86 7.47
N GLU A 419 25.65 25.43 8.65
CA GLU A 419 26.93 25.88 9.22
C GLU A 419 28.14 25.10 8.65
N GLY A 420 27.91 24.10 7.82
CA GLY A 420 28.95 23.28 7.20
C GLY A 420 29.44 22.10 8.04
N ASP A 421 28.87 21.88 9.24
CA ASP A 421 29.07 20.71 10.10
C ASP A 421 27.74 19.98 10.40
N GLY A 422 27.80 18.87 11.14
CA GLY A 422 26.63 18.07 11.49
C GLY A 422 26.01 17.29 10.32
N SER A 423 24.72 16.96 10.43
CA SER A 423 23.97 16.11 9.50
C SER A 423 22.57 16.66 9.22
N MET A 424 22.18 16.73 7.95
CA MET A 424 20.80 17.02 7.54
C MET A 424 19.86 15.87 7.89
N HIS A 425 20.33 14.62 7.88
CA HIS A 425 19.54 13.48 8.35
C HIS A 425 19.20 13.59 9.83
N ASP A 426 20.14 14.05 10.66
CA ASP A 426 19.86 14.29 12.08
C ASP A 426 18.83 15.42 12.28
N LEU A 427 18.82 16.45 11.42
CA LEU A 427 17.75 17.47 11.43
C LEU A 427 16.39 16.84 11.10
N LEU A 428 16.31 15.96 10.09
CA LEU A 428 15.09 15.23 9.76
C LEU A 428 14.61 14.38 10.94
N MET A 429 15.51 13.58 11.53
CA MET A 429 15.18 12.65 12.61
C MET A 429 14.86 13.37 13.94
N SER A 430 15.43 14.54 14.19
CA SER A 430 15.03 15.37 15.33
C SER A 430 13.53 15.69 15.29
N ASN A 431 12.98 15.96 14.10
CA ASN A 431 11.56 16.20 13.92
C ASN A 431 10.74 14.90 14.06
N PHE A 432 11.25 13.75 13.59
CA PHE A 432 10.58 12.45 13.78
C PHE A 432 10.31 12.17 15.26
N PHE A 433 11.32 12.35 16.12
CA PHE A 433 11.19 12.13 17.56
C PHE A 433 10.34 13.21 18.23
N ALA A 434 10.57 14.49 17.90
CA ALA A 434 9.86 15.60 18.53
C ALA A 434 8.36 15.58 18.24
N GLN A 435 7.94 15.29 17.00
CA GLN A 435 6.53 15.37 16.62
C GLN A 435 5.67 14.33 17.35
N THR A 436 6.16 13.10 17.50
CA THR A 436 5.44 12.06 18.27
C THR A 436 5.37 12.38 19.76
N GLN A 437 6.42 13.00 20.33
CA GLN A 437 6.41 13.49 21.70
C GLN A 437 5.37 14.60 21.90
N VAL A 438 5.33 15.58 21.00
CA VAL A 438 4.39 16.71 21.08
C VAL A 438 2.94 16.24 20.90
N LEU A 439 2.67 15.33 19.97
CA LEU A 439 1.35 14.72 19.79
C LEU A 439 0.87 14.02 21.07
N ALA A 440 1.74 13.22 21.69
CA ALA A 440 1.37 12.46 22.88
C ALA A 440 1.12 13.35 24.10
N PHE A 441 2.02 14.30 24.36
CA PHE A 441 2.04 15.01 25.65
C PHE A 441 1.50 16.43 25.59
N GLY A 442 1.48 17.07 24.42
CA GLY A 442 0.99 18.43 24.25
C GLY A 442 1.69 19.44 25.17
N LYS A 443 1.03 20.59 25.35
CA LYS A 443 1.50 21.71 26.16
C LYS A 443 0.31 22.47 26.74
N THR A 444 0.25 22.53 28.07
CA THR A 444 -0.86 23.09 28.83
C THR A 444 -0.83 24.62 28.83
N ALA A 445 -1.98 25.25 29.09
CA ALA A 445 -2.09 26.70 29.25
C ALA A 445 -1.13 27.26 30.33
N LYS A 446 -0.91 26.51 31.42
CA LYS A 446 0.02 26.89 32.48
C LYS A 446 1.48 26.90 32.01
N GLU A 447 1.89 25.85 31.29
CA GLU A 447 3.23 25.75 30.70
C GLU A 447 3.47 26.89 29.71
N ILE A 448 2.49 27.23 28.87
CA ILE A 448 2.59 28.32 27.88
C ILE A 448 2.62 29.70 28.55
N ALA A 449 1.81 29.92 29.59
CA ALA A 449 1.80 31.17 30.33
C ALA A 449 3.13 31.42 31.06
N ALA A 450 3.80 30.36 31.54
CA ALA A 450 5.10 30.44 32.19
C ALA A 450 6.21 30.93 31.25
N GLU A 451 6.02 30.83 29.93
CA GLU A 451 6.96 31.33 28.91
C GLU A 451 6.78 32.84 28.62
N GLY A 452 5.89 33.51 29.36
CA GLY A 452 5.60 34.94 29.14
C GLY A 452 4.64 35.22 27.99
N THR A 453 3.91 34.20 27.50
CA THR A 453 2.89 34.39 26.45
C THR A 453 1.76 35.29 26.97
N PRO A 454 1.33 36.32 26.21
CA PRO A 454 0.19 37.16 26.57
C PRO A 454 -1.08 36.34 26.86
N LYS A 455 -1.84 36.71 27.89
CA LYS A 455 -2.96 35.90 28.42
C LYS A 455 -4.03 35.59 27.37
N ASP A 456 -4.29 36.53 26.47
CA ASP A 456 -5.21 36.42 25.34
C ASP A 456 -4.70 35.47 24.24
N VAL A 457 -3.39 35.30 24.12
CA VAL A 457 -2.75 34.38 23.15
C VAL A 457 -2.59 32.97 23.70
N VAL A 458 -2.53 32.79 25.02
CA VAL A 458 -2.33 31.46 25.66
C VAL A 458 -3.27 30.39 25.12
N PRO A 459 -4.61 30.58 25.02
CA PRO A 459 -5.52 29.55 24.53
C PRO A 459 -5.21 29.09 23.10
N HIS A 460 -4.72 29.98 22.24
CA HIS A 460 -4.37 29.69 20.85
C HIS A 460 -3.10 28.85 20.71
N LYS A 461 -2.22 28.87 21.72
CA LYS A 461 -0.99 28.07 21.74
C LYS A 461 -1.13 26.74 22.46
N VAL A 462 -2.27 26.48 23.12
CA VAL A 462 -2.51 25.21 23.81
C VAL A 462 -2.44 24.07 22.82
N MET A 463 -1.62 23.07 23.16
CA MET A 463 -1.56 21.81 22.43
C MET A 463 -2.21 20.77 23.34
N PRO A 464 -3.43 20.30 23.04
CA PRO A 464 -4.18 19.43 23.94
C PRO A 464 -3.48 18.09 24.23
N GLY A 465 -2.57 17.65 23.35
CA GLY A 465 -1.90 16.35 23.49
C GLY A 465 -2.88 15.19 23.36
N ASN A 466 -2.51 14.06 23.98
CA ASN A 466 -3.26 12.80 23.96
C ASN A 466 -3.47 12.22 22.56
N ARG A 467 -2.61 12.53 21.60
CA ARG A 467 -2.75 12.10 20.21
C ARG A 467 -1.81 10.93 19.94
N PRO A 468 -2.34 9.75 19.59
CA PRO A 468 -1.57 8.53 19.62
C PRO A 468 -0.71 8.35 18.37
N SER A 469 0.43 7.68 18.53
CA SER A 469 1.30 7.35 17.40
C SER A 469 2.05 6.03 17.61
N THR A 470 2.27 5.29 16.52
CA THR A 470 3.32 4.27 16.44
C THR A 470 4.57 4.88 15.82
N SER A 471 5.74 4.54 16.33
CA SER A 471 7.04 4.90 15.72
C SER A 471 7.74 3.64 15.23
N ILE A 472 7.88 3.50 13.92
CA ILE A 472 8.62 2.43 13.26
C ILE A 472 9.99 3.00 12.85
N LEU A 473 11.03 2.61 13.57
CA LEU A 473 12.41 2.99 13.29
C LEU A 473 13.14 1.79 12.70
N ALA A 474 13.38 1.83 11.40
CA ALA A 474 14.24 0.86 10.73
C ALA A 474 15.71 1.29 10.81
N ASN A 475 16.63 0.36 10.64
CA ASN A 475 18.06 0.70 10.60
C ASN A 475 18.39 1.58 9.38
N ARG A 476 18.05 1.14 8.17
CA ARG A 476 18.34 1.82 6.90
C ARG A 476 17.27 1.45 5.87
N LEU A 477 16.96 2.33 4.92
CA LEU A 477 16.05 2.00 3.81
C LEU A 477 16.78 1.13 2.79
N THR A 478 16.67 -0.19 2.95
CA THR A 478 17.19 -1.20 2.03
C THR A 478 16.05 -1.89 1.28
N PRO A 479 16.31 -2.66 0.20
CA PRO A 479 15.29 -3.49 -0.42
C PRO A 479 14.58 -4.39 0.60
N SER A 480 15.32 -5.10 1.46
CA SER A 480 14.73 -5.92 2.53
C SER A 480 13.89 -5.11 3.51
N ALA A 481 14.38 -3.96 4.00
CA ALA A 481 13.62 -3.14 4.94
C ALA A 481 12.29 -2.63 4.34
N LEU A 482 12.27 -2.31 3.05
CA LEU A 482 11.04 -1.95 2.35
C LEU A 482 10.07 -3.14 2.27
N GLY A 483 10.56 -4.34 1.95
CA GLY A 483 9.74 -5.54 1.95
C GLY A 483 9.16 -5.86 3.33
N GLN A 484 9.96 -5.68 4.39
CA GLN A 484 9.51 -5.82 5.77
C GLN A 484 8.39 -4.82 6.11
N LEU A 485 8.54 -3.55 5.70
CA LEU A 485 7.51 -2.53 5.90
C LEU A 485 6.21 -2.88 5.19
N ILE A 486 6.25 -3.32 3.93
CA ILE A 486 5.04 -3.68 3.18
C ILE A 486 4.33 -4.87 3.86
N ALA A 487 5.03 -5.97 4.10
CA ALA A 487 4.46 -7.16 4.75
C ALA A 487 3.91 -6.84 6.15
N LEU A 488 4.52 -5.91 6.89
CA LEU A 488 4.01 -5.45 8.18
C LEU A 488 2.61 -4.84 8.04
N TYR A 489 2.32 -4.10 6.96
CA TYR A 489 0.98 -3.55 6.71
C TYR A 489 0.04 -4.57 6.07
N GLU A 490 0.52 -5.48 5.20
CA GLU A 490 -0.31 -6.57 4.64
C GLU A 490 -0.97 -7.39 5.77
N HIS A 491 -0.19 -7.74 6.79
CA HIS A 491 -0.67 -8.56 7.90
C HIS A 491 -1.45 -7.77 8.97
N GLN A 492 -1.27 -6.45 9.07
CA GLN A 492 -2.18 -5.58 9.83
C GLN A 492 -3.58 -5.60 9.21
N VAL A 493 -3.66 -5.36 7.90
CA VAL A 493 -4.92 -5.38 7.13
C VAL A 493 -5.63 -6.73 7.29
N PHE A 494 -4.87 -7.83 7.21
CA PHE A 494 -5.41 -9.17 7.45
C PHE A 494 -5.98 -9.33 8.86
N THR A 495 -5.24 -8.89 9.88
CA THR A 495 -5.67 -8.99 11.28
C THR A 495 -6.98 -8.24 11.52
N GLU A 496 -7.05 -6.99 11.06
CA GLU A 496 -8.25 -6.16 11.15
C GLU A 496 -9.44 -6.81 10.43
N GLY A 497 -9.22 -7.29 9.19
CA GLY A 497 -10.25 -7.95 8.38
C GLY A 497 -10.82 -9.21 9.01
N VAL A 498 -9.96 -10.05 9.60
CA VAL A 498 -10.39 -11.25 10.32
C VAL A 498 -11.22 -10.91 11.55
N VAL A 499 -10.84 -9.88 12.32
CA VAL A 499 -11.61 -9.49 13.52
C VAL A 499 -13.00 -8.99 13.14
N TRP A 500 -13.14 -8.19 12.08
CA TRP A 500 -14.46 -7.77 11.58
C TRP A 500 -15.22 -8.89 10.87
N GLY A 501 -14.55 -10.00 10.53
CA GLY A 501 -15.13 -11.12 9.80
C GLY A 501 -15.49 -10.77 8.35
N ILE A 502 -14.74 -9.86 7.72
CA ILE A 502 -14.96 -9.42 6.33
C ILE A 502 -14.04 -10.16 5.35
N ASP A 503 -14.36 -10.09 4.06
CA ASP A 503 -13.46 -10.54 3.00
C ASP A 503 -12.52 -9.39 2.57
N SER A 504 -11.27 -9.46 3.02
CA SER A 504 -10.25 -8.46 2.71
C SER A 504 -9.65 -8.59 1.32
N PHE A 505 -10.08 -9.57 0.52
CA PHE A 505 -9.39 -9.98 -0.71
C PHE A 505 -10.23 -9.78 -1.98
N ASP A 506 -11.52 -9.55 -1.85
CA ASP A 506 -12.38 -9.10 -2.95
C ASP A 506 -12.39 -7.56 -3.14
N GLN A 507 -13.06 -7.10 -4.21
CA GLN A 507 -13.27 -5.68 -4.51
C GLN A 507 -14.55 -5.43 -5.34
N TRP A 508 -15.68 -6.05 -5.02
CA TRP A 508 -16.92 -5.94 -5.82
C TRP A 508 -17.41 -4.50 -6.04
N GLY A 509 -17.08 -3.58 -5.13
CA GLY A 509 -17.49 -2.17 -5.17
C GLY A 509 -17.05 -1.38 -6.40
N VAL A 510 -16.06 -1.86 -7.17
CA VAL A 510 -15.55 -1.12 -8.36
C VAL A 510 -16.27 -1.46 -9.66
N GLU A 511 -17.02 -2.55 -9.72
CA GLU A 511 -17.57 -3.08 -10.99
C GLU A 511 -18.73 -2.24 -11.55
N LEU A 512 -19.56 -1.66 -10.69
CA LEU A 512 -20.67 -0.79 -11.12
C LEU A 512 -20.15 0.47 -11.83
N GLY A 513 -19.07 1.07 -11.32
CA GLY A 513 -18.45 2.24 -11.96
C GLY A 513 -17.94 1.91 -13.36
N LYS A 514 -17.27 0.77 -13.54
CA LYS A 514 -16.75 0.31 -14.84
C LYS A 514 -17.86 0.07 -15.86
N THR A 515 -18.93 -0.61 -15.46
CA THR A 515 -20.08 -0.90 -16.34
C THR A 515 -20.82 0.38 -16.73
N GLN A 516 -21.03 1.30 -15.78
CA GLN A 516 -21.69 2.57 -16.03
C GLN A 516 -20.86 3.49 -16.93
N ALA A 517 -19.54 3.57 -16.73
CA ALA A 517 -18.65 4.36 -17.59
C ALA A 517 -18.66 3.85 -19.04
N LYS A 518 -18.62 2.53 -19.25
CA LYS A 518 -18.74 1.93 -20.58
C LYS A 518 -20.09 2.25 -21.24
N ALA A 519 -21.19 2.22 -20.48
CA ALA A 519 -22.51 2.58 -20.98
C ALA A 519 -22.63 4.07 -21.33
N LEU A 520 -21.95 4.95 -20.59
CA LEU A 520 -22.02 6.39 -20.78
C LEU A 520 -21.10 6.89 -21.90
N LEU A 521 -20.05 6.14 -22.26
CA LEU A 521 -19.10 6.54 -23.30
C LEU A 521 -19.78 6.82 -24.66
N PRO A 522 -20.64 5.93 -25.23
CA PRO A 522 -21.38 6.24 -26.46
C PRO A 522 -22.29 7.45 -26.33
N VAL A 523 -22.84 7.71 -25.13
CA VAL A 523 -23.75 8.84 -24.88
C VAL A 523 -23.02 10.18 -25.06
N ILE A 524 -21.76 10.27 -24.62
CA ILE A 524 -20.97 11.50 -24.76
C ILE A 524 -20.21 11.60 -26.10
N THR A 525 -20.03 10.50 -26.83
CA THR A 525 -19.23 10.46 -28.07
C THR A 525 -20.04 10.37 -29.37
N SER A 526 -21.24 9.78 -29.36
CA SER A 526 -22.08 9.64 -30.56
C SER A 526 -22.45 11.00 -31.15
N ASP A 527 -22.61 11.09 -32.47
CA ASP A 527 -23.03 12.34 -33.12
C ASP A 527 -24.47 12.75 -32.75
N ALA A 528 -25.37 11.78 -32.55
CA ALA A 528 -26.78 12.04 -32.26
C ALA A 528 -27.00 12.57 -30.84
N SER A 529 -28.04 13.40 -30.66
CA SER A 529 -28.45 13.88 -29.33
C SER A 529 -28.66 12.71 -28.36
N PRO A 530 -28.18 12.82 -27.12
CA PRO A 530 -28.37 11.75 -26.15
C PRO A 530 -29.85 11.64 -25.78
N ALA A 531 -30.35 10.41 -25.72
CA ALA A 531 -31.61 10.10 -25.07
C ALA A 531 -31.59 10.62 -23.61
N LYS A 532 -32.78 10.77 -23.00
CA LYS A 532 -32.87 11.20 -21.60
C LYS A 532 -32.13 10.20 -20.70
N GLN A 533 -31.22 10.70 -19.87
CA GLN A 533 -30.46 9.86 -18.93
C GLN A 533 -31.29 9.49 -17.69
N THR A 534 -30.77 8.53 -16.90
CA THR A 534 -31.43 7.95 -15.73
C THR A 534 -31.78 8.97 -14.65
N ASP A 535 -31.00 10.03 -14.54
CA ASP A 535 -31.22 11.14 -13.61
C ASP A 535 -30.99 12.49 -14.30
N SER A 536 -31.61 13.54 -13.77
CA SER A 536 -31.57 14.88 -14.38
C SER A 536 -30.20 15.55 -14.25
N SER A 537 -29.36 15.15 -13.30
CA SER A 537 -28.01 15.70 -13.14
C SER A 537 -27.10 15.19 -14.24
N THR A 538 -27.02 13.87 -14.41
CA THR A 538 -26.24 13.24 -15.48
C THR A 538 -26.72 13.69 -16.86
N ASP A 539 -28.03 13.80 -17.09
CA ASP A 539 -28.57 14.31 -18.36
C ASP A 539 -28.07 15.73 -18.66
N ALA A 540 -28.16 16.64 -17.70
CA ALA A 540 -27.71 18.02 -17.86
C ALA A 540 -26.19 18.12 -18.10
N LEU A 541 -25.40 17.33 -17.35
CA LEU A 541 -23.94 17.31 -17.47
C LEU A 541 -23.48 16.74 -18.82
N VAL A 542 -24.07 15.64 -19.27
CA VAL A 542 -23.78 15.05 -20.59
C VAL A 542 -24.07 16.05 -21.71
N ARG A 543 -25.23 16.72 -21.66
CA ARG A 543 -25.59 17.74 -22.64
C ARG A 543 -24.62 18.92 -22.63
N ARG A 544 -24.24 19.39 -21.44
CA ARG A 544 -23.25 20.47 -21.27
C ARG A 544 -21.89 20.08 -21.84
N TYR A 545 -21.38 18.90 -21.47
CA TYR A 545 -20.10 18.37 -21.94
C TYR A 545 -20.08 18.26 -23.47
N ARG A 546 -21.13 17.70 -24.08
CA ARG A 546 -21.25 17.60 -25.55
C ARG A 546 -21.23 18.97 -26.21
N ALA A 547 -21.97 19.94 -25.69
CA ALA A 547 -21.99 21.31 -26.22
C ALA A 547 -20.59 21.96 -26.16
N GLU A 548 -19.88 21.84 -25.03
CA GLU A 548 -18.52 22.37 -24.86
C GLU A 548 -17.49 21.66 -25.75
N ARG A 549 -17.75 20.41 -26.13
CA ARG A 549 -16.96 19.63 -27.09
C ARG A 549 -17.33 19.90 -28.55
N GLY A 550 -18.26 20.82 -28.82
CA GLY A 550 -18.71 21.16 -30.17
C GLY A 550 -19.63 20.11 -30.82
N ARG A 551 -20.32 19.28 -30.02
CA ARG A 551 -21.21 18.20 -30.46
C ARG A 551 -22.67 18.56 -30.17
N VAL A 552 -23.18 19.58 -30.86
CA VAL A 552 -24.40 20.34 -30.46
C VAL A 552 -25.71 19.79 -31.04
N GLU A 553 -25.70 18.67 -31.78
CA GLU A 553 -26.95 17.98 -32.11
C GLU A 553 -27.40 17.09 -30.95
#